data_AF-A0A0L7T4Z2-F1
#
_entry.id   AF-A0A0L7T4Z2-F1
#
_cell.length_a   1.000
_cell.length_b   1.000
_cell.length_c   1.000
_cell.angle_alpha   90.00
_cell.angle_beta   90.00
_cell.angle_gamma   90.00
#
_symmetry.space_group_name_H-M   'P 1'
#
loop_
_entity.id
_entity.type
_entity.pdbx_description
1 polymer ?
#
loop_
_entity_poly.entity_id
_entity_poly.type
_entity_poly.pdbx_seq_one_letter_code
_entity_poly.pdbx_strand_id
1 'polypeptide(L)'
;MILGVAVINALIGFVQESNAEKSLKSIENMLSSSAQALRNDTLVTVEASMLVPGDVVILRAGDRIPADIRLLEAHNLRVEEAILTGESIAVTKQIAAIDDEVMIGDRFNLVFSGTTVSAGSGAGVVIATGADTELGKINHMMADIKQHRTPLLVQMDKLGKAIFAIILAMMAALFVFMLLLRDMPMGELLLSLIGLAVAAVPEGLPAIISIILSLGVQAMAGKKAIIRKLPTVETLGAMTVVCSDKTGTLTMNEMTVKAVILADKNFRVEGNSYQPTGRILAEHDESAIDAAQNPVLSHFLRVIDLCNESTVFQDEQG
;
A
#
# COMPACT_ATOMS: atom_id res chain seq x y z
N MET A 1 -9.38 19.65 -39.49
CA MET A 1 -9.37 18.21 -39.15
C MET A 1 -8.26 17.89 -38.14
N ILE A 2 -6.99 18.19 -38.46
CA ILE A 2 -5.82 17.98 -37.57
C ILE A 2 -6.01 18.61 -36.18
N LEU A 3 -6.46 19.87 -36.11
CA LEU A 3 -6.71 20.56 -34.84
C LEU A 3 -7.79 19.86 -33.99
N GLY A 4 -8.81 19.27 -34.64
CA GLY A 4 -9.90 18.58 -33.96
C GLY A 4 -9.44 17.25 -33.35
N VAL A 5 -8.65 16.47 -34.09
CA VAL A 5 -8.06 15.22 -33.60
C VAL A 5 -7.08 15.50 -32.44
N ALA A 6 -6.26 16.54 -32.55
CA ALA A 6 -5.35 16.96 -31.49
C ALA A 6 -6.09 17.36 -30.20
N VAL A 7 -7.18 18.14 -30.32
CA VAL A 7 -8.00 18.55 -29.17
C VAL A 7 -8.68 17.34 -28.52
N ILE A 8 -9.23 16.41 -29.30
CA ILE A 8 -9.87 15.19 -28.78
C ILE A 8 -8.84 14.31 -28.05
N ASN A 9 -7.66 14.09 -28.63
CA ASN A 9 -6.60 13.29 -28.00
C ASN A 9 -6.07 13.95 -26.71
N ALA A 10 -5.91 15.27 -26.71
CA ALA A 10 -5.51 16.02 -25.51
C ALA A 10 -6.58 15.92 -24.41
N LEU A 11 -7.86 16.01 -24.78
CA LEU A 11 -8.98 15.90 -23.84
C LEU A 11 -9.05 14.49 -23.23
N ILE A 12 -8.89 13.45 -24.05
CA ILE A 12 -8.84 12.05 -23.59
C ILE A 12 -7.67 11.84 -22.62
N GLY A 13 -6.48 12.35 -22.97
CA GLY A 13 -5.31 12.29 -22.07
C GLY A 13 -5.55 13.00 -20.74
N PHE A 14 -6.10 14.22 -20.78
CA PHE A 14 -6.40 15.01 -19.59
C PHE A 14 -7.43 14.33 -18.67
N VAL A 15 -8.49 13.75 -19.23
CA VAL A 15 -9.52 13.03 -18.45
C VAL A 15 -8.95 11.75 -17.83
N GLN A 16 -8.08 11.02 -18.54
CA GLN A 16 -7.43 9.82 -18.01
C GLN A 16 -6.50 10.14 -16.83
N GLU A 17 -5.81 11.29 -16.86
CA GLU A 17 -4.89 11.71 -15.80
C GLU A 17 -5.61 12.30 -14.58
N SER A 18 -6.66 13.11 -14.79
CA SER A 18 -7.43 13.76 -13.71
C SER A 18 -8.17 12.78 -12.80
N ASN A 19 -8.63 11.63 -13.31
CA ASN A 19 -9.31 10.63 -12.49
C ASN A 19 -8.36 9.88 -11.54
N ALA A 20 -7.08 9.74 -11.91
CA ALA A 20 -6.08 9.12 -11.04
C ALA A 20 -5.73 10.01 -9.83
N GLU A 21 -5.74 11.34 -10.01
CA GLU A 21 -5.35 12.32 -9.00
C GLU A 21 -6.47 12.57 -7.97
N LYS A 22 -7.74 12.56 -8.39
CA LYS A 22 -8.90 12.76 -7.49
C LYS A 22 -9.03 11.68 -6.41
N SER A 23 -8.60 10.45 -6.69
CA SER A 23 -8.70 9.34 -5.74
C SER A 23 -7.68 9.45 -4.61
N LEU A 24 -6.56 10.14 -4.83
CA LEU A 24 -5.56 10.40 -3.79
C LEU A 24 -6.01 11.52 -2.84
N LYS A 25 -6.62 12.58 -3.39
CA LYS A 25 -7.06 13.75 -2.62
C LYS A 25 -8.23 13.48 -1.66
N SER A 26 -9.06 12.46 -1.94
CA SER A 26 -10.15 12.04 -1.05
C SER A 26 -9.69 11.31 0.21
N ILE A 27 -8.44 10.85 0.27
CA ILE A 27 -7.87 10.19 1.47
C ILE A 27 -7.34 11.25 2.46
N GLU A 28 -6.82 12.37 1.97
CA GLU A 28 -6.25 13.47 2.76
C GLU A 28 -7.30 14.12 3.69
N ASN A 29 -8.56 14.18 3.27
CA ASN A 29 -9.66 14.81 4.01
C ASN A 29 -10.27 13.95 5.14
N MET A 30 -9.80 12.72 5.34
CA MET A 30 -10.24 11.85 6.45
C MET A 30 -9.34 11.93 7.69
N LEU A 31 -8.35 12.84 7.72
CA LEU A 31 -7.30 12.91 8.75
C LEU A 31 -7.50 14.01 9.81
N SER A 32 -8.69 14.62 9.95
CA SER A 32 -8.93 15.55 11.05
C SER A 32 -9.11 14.79 12.37
N SER A 33 -8.01 14.37 12.99
CA SER A 33 -8.01 13.89 14.37
C SER A 33 -7.83 15.06 15.35
N SER A 34 -8.57 15.02 16.44
CA SER A 34 -8.36 15.89 17.60
C SER A 34 -7.50 15.17 18.64
N ALA A 35 -6.69 15.91 19.40
CA ALA A 35 -5.84 15.40 20.46
C ALA A 35 -6.12 16.12 21.79
N GLN A 36 -6.02 15.41 22.91
CA GLN A 36 -6.07 16.02 24.24
C GLN A 36 -4.66 16.37 24.70
N ALA A 37 -4.33 17.66 24.72
CA ALA A 37 -3.03 18.16 25.17
C ALA A 37 -3.16 18.87 26.52
N LEU A 38 -2.16 18.69 27.38
CA LEU A 38 -2.01 19.44 28.62
C LEU A 38 -1.24 20.73 28.31
N ARG A 39 -1.94 21.87 28.34
CA ARG A 39 -1.35 23.20 28.14
C ARG A 39 -1.74 24.09 29.31
N ASN A 40 -0.76 24.77 29.91
CA ASN A 40 -0.96 25.61 31.10
C ASN A 40 -1.70 24.87 32.23
N ASP A 41 -1.31 23.62 32.52
CA ASP A 41 -1.94 22.74 33.52
C ASP A 41 -3.44 22.46 33.31
N THR A 42 -3.96 22.74 32.11
CA THR A 42 -5.34 22.45 31.73
C THR A 42 -5.38 21.50 30.54
N LEU A 43 -6.28 20.51 30.60
CA LEU A 43 -6.53 19.62 29.48
C LEU A 43 -7.37 20.36 28.44
N VAL A 44 -6.81 20.51 27.24
CA VAL A 44 -7.45 21.19 26.13
C VAL A 44 -7.47 20.26 24.92
N THR A 45 -8.64 20.13 24.30
CA THR A 45 -8.76 19.46 23.00
C THR A 45 -8.27 20.40 21.90
N VAL A 46 -7.22 19.99 21.20
CA VAL A 46 -6.63 20.73 20.09
C VAL A 46 -6.70 19.89 18.82
N GLU A 47 -6.66 20.54 17.66
CA GLU A 47 -6.46 19.79 16.42
C GLU A 47 -5.07 19.16 16.39
N ALA A 48 -4.95 17.94 15.85
CA ALA A 48 -3.66 17.25 15.75
C ALA A 48 -2.62 18.08 14.97
N SER A 49 -3.06 18.89 14.01
CA SER A 49 -2.23 19.82 13.22
C SER A 49 -1.58 20.93 14.06
N MET A 50 -2.12 21.22 15.24
CA MET A 50 -1.65 22.29 16.15
C MET A 50 -0.71 21.77 17.24
N LEU A 51 -0.41 20.46 17.26
CA LEU A 51 0.57 19.87 18.18
C LEU A 51 1.98 20.26 17.76
N VAL A 52 2.82 20.49 18.76
CA VAL A 52 4.25 20.76 18.56
C VAL A 52 5.09 19.86 19.46
N PRO A 53 6.36 19.58 19.09
CA PRO A 53 7.28 18.90 19.98
C PRO A 53 7.36 19.59 21.35
N GLY A 54 7.27 18.80 22.42
CA GLY A 54 7.20 19.29 23.79
C GLY A 54 5.79 19.36 24.39
N ASP A 55 4.73 19.32 23.58
CA ASP A 55 3.36 19.18 24.12
C ASP A 55 3.21 17.85 24.86
N VAL A 56 2.51 17.86 25.99
CA VAL A 56 2.13 16.63 26.70
C VAL A 56 0.73 16.23 26.24
N VAL A 57 0.59 15.01 25.73
CA VAL A 57 -0.67 14.48 25.19
C VAL A 57 -1.15 13.33 26.07
N ILE A 58 -2.46 13.30 26.32
CA ILE A 58 -3.14 12.20 27.01
C ILE A 58 -3.70 11.24 25.98
N LEU A 59 -3.48 9.95 26.22
CA LEU A 59 -3.88 8.84 25.36
C LEU A 59 -4.88 7.96 26.09
N ARG A 60 -5.97 7.60 25.42
CA ARG A 60 -7.01 6.70 25.90
C ARG A 60 -7.33 5.64 24.86
N ALA A 61 -7.90 4.52 25.31
CA ALA A 61 -8.40 3.48 24.42
C ALA A 61 -9.35 4.06 23.36
N GLY A 62 -9.10 3.71 22.10
CA GLY A 62 -9.80 4.22 20.92
C GLY A 62 -9.18 5.46 20.30
N ASP A 63 -8.24 6.14 20.98
CA ASP A 63 -7.57 7.31 20.41
C ASP A 63 -6.63 6.90 19.28
N ARG A 64 -6.67 7.68 18.20
CA ARG A 64 -5.66 7.63 17.14
C ARG A 64 -4.52 8.57 17.50
N ILE A 65 -3.31 8.04 17.50
CA ILE A 65 -2.13 8.74 17.97
C ILE A 65 -1.73 9.82 16.95
N PRO A 66 -1.69 11.11 17.35
CA PRO A 66 -1.59 12.22 16.39
C PRO A 66 -0.15 12.57 15.98
N ALA A 67 0.84 12.13 16.76
CA ALA A 67 2.24 12.47 16.63
C ALA A 67 3.11 11.37 17.23
N ASP A 68 4.41 11.38 16.99
CA ASP A 68 5.31 10.44 17.69
C ASP A 68 5.54 10.96 19.10
N ILE A 69 5.29 10.11 20.10
CA ILE A 69 5.22 10.50 21.50
C ILE A 69 6.09 9.58 22.35
N ARG A 70 6.90 10.17 23.23
CA ARG A 70 7.62 9.46 24.28
C ARG A 70 6.75 9.34 25.52
N LEU A 71 6.48 8.10 25.95
CA LEU A 71 5.61 7.84 27.09
C LEU A 71 6.24 8.28 28.41
N LEU A 72 5.52 9.07 29.18
CA LEU A 72 5.85 9.44 30.56
C LEU A 72 5.09 8.55 31.54
N GLU A 73 3.86 8.18 31.20
CA GLU A 73 2.98 7.32 31.98
C GLU A 73 2.31 6.28 31.06
N ALA A 74 2.18 5.05 31.54
CA ALA A 74 1.51 3.97 30.82
C ALA A 74 0.80 3.03 31.82
N HIS A 75 -0.52 2.89 31.66
CA HIS A 75 -1.37 2.03 32.47
C HIS A 75 -2.06 1.01 31.58
N ASN A 76 -1.51 -0.22 31.56
CA ASN A 76 -1.94 -1.31 30.68
C ASN A 76 -2.10 -0.86 29.22
N LEU A 77 -1.23 0.04 28.78
CA LEU A 77 -1.33 0.69 27.47
C LEU A 77 -0.94 -0.31 26.38
N ARG A 78 -1.87 -0.56 25.47
CA ARG A 78 -1.67 -1.41 24.29
C ARG A 78 -1.96 -0.61 23.03
N VAL A 79 -1.09 -0.72 22.03
CA VAL A 79 -1.17 0.05 20.78
C VAL A 79 -1.08 -0.89 19.58
N GLU A 80 -1.93 -0.66 18.59
CA GLU A 80 -1.91 -1.37 17.30
C GLU A 80 -0.97 -0.68 16.32
N GLU A 81 0.16 -1.31 16.03
CA GLU A 81 1.24 -0.72 15.24
C GLU A 81 1.39 -1.36 13.85
N ALA A 82 0.38 -2.12 13.41
CA ALA A 82 0.36 -2.84 12.14
C ALA A 82 0.67 -1.95 10.92
N ILE A 83 0.34 -0.66 10.97
CA ILE A 83 0.63 0.32 9.91
C ILE A 83 2.14 0.50 9.70
N LEU A 84 2.95 0.31 10.74
CA LEU A 84 4.41 0.52 10.71
C LEU A 84 5.20 -0.79 10.76
N THR A 85 4.71 -1.80 11.47
CA THR A 85 5.41 -3.08 11.66
C THR A 85 4.89 -4.21 10.79
N GLY A 86 3.66 -4.09 10.27
CA GLY A 86 2.95 -5.19 9.60
C GLY A 86 2.45 -6.29 10.55
N GLU A 87 2.64 -6.14 11.86
CA GLU A 87 2.18 -7.11 12.86
C GLU A 87 0.84 -6.70 13.45
N SER A 88 -0.13 -7.62 13.41
CA SER A 88 -1.52 -7.37 13.84
C SER A 88 -1.73 -7.43 15.35
N ILE A 89 -0.70 -7.83 16.12
CA ILE A 89 -0.82 -7.99 17.58
C ILE A 89 -0.56 -6.66 18.25
N ALA A 90 -1.46 -6.26 19.16
CA ALA A 90 -1.27 -5.03 19.93
C ALA A 90 -0.06 -5.14 20.85
N VAL A 91 0.81 -4.13 20.79
CA VAL A 91 2.07 -4.09 21.54
C VAL A 91 1.83 -3.45 22.90
N THR A 92 2.27 -4.12 23.96
CA THR A 92 2.22 -3.55 25.32
C THR A 92 3.35 -2.53 25.49
N LYS A 93 2.99 -1.32 25.91
CA LYS A 93 3.92 -0.20 26.05
C LYS A 93 4.41 -0.02 27.48
N GLN A 94 5.61 0.55 27.61
CA GLN A 94 6.26 0.81 28.89
C GLN A 94 6.90 2.20 28.91
N ILE A 95 7.44 2.61 30.07
CA ILE A 95 8.09 3.92 30.22
C ILE A 95 9.62 3.83 30.33
N ALA A 96 10.17 2.63 30.50
CA ALA A 96 11.61 2.42 30.69
C ALA A 96 12.42 2.99 29.51
N ALA A 97 13.61 3.50 29.82
CA ALA A 97 14.57 3.88 28.78
C ALA A 97 15.02 2.62 28.03
N ILE A 98 15.35 2.79 26.76
CA ILE A 98 15.94 1.76 25.91
C ILE A 98 17.37 2.22 25.68
N ASP A 99 18.35 1.41 26.09
CA ASP A 99 19.77 1.79 26.08
C ASP A 99 20.41 1.64 24.69
N ASP A 100 19.92 0.69 23.89
CA ASP A 100 20.46 0.36 22.56
C ASP A 100 19.59 0.88 21.42
N GLU A 101 20.19 0.99 20.23
CA GLU A 101 19.45 1.28 19.00
C GLU A 101 18.64 0.06 18.58
N VAL A 102 17.32 0.12 18.79
CA VAL A 102 16.38 -0.95 18.46
C VAL A 102 15.50 -0.60 17.26
N MET A 103 14.99 -1.63 16.60
CA MET A 103 14.02 -1.49 15.51
C MET A 103 12.74 -0.83 15.98
N ILE A 104 11.98 -0.24 15.06
CA ILE A 104 10.78 0.54 15.39
C ILE A 104 9.75 -0.23 16.24
N GLY A 105 9.57 -1.53 15.96
CA GLY A 105 8.65 -2.40 16.70
C GLY A 105 9.08 -2.69 18.15
N ASP A 106 10.38 -2.58 18.44
CA ASP A 106 10.95 -2.82 19.77
C ASP A 106 11.03 -1.55 20.62
N ARG A 107 10.63 -0.39 20.06
CA ARG A 107 10.58 0.89 20.79
C ARG A 107 9.33 0.97 21.67
N PHE A 108 9.24 0.09 22.66
CA PHE A 108 8.08 -0.05 23.56
C PHE A 108 7.78 1.20 24.40
N ASN A 109 8.72 2.14 24.46
CA ASN A 109 8.60 3.37 25.23
C ASN A 109 8.14 4.58 24.40
N LEU A 110 7.91 4.35 23.10
CA LEU A 110 7.34 5.29 22.15
C LEU A 110 5.99 4.77 21.65
N VAL A 111 5.18 5.72 21.21
CA VAL A 111 3.99 5.48 20.40
C VAL A 111 4.03 6.37 19.17
N PHE A 112 3.51 5.88 18.05
CA PHE A 112 3.77 6.49 16.74
C PHE A 112 2.52 7.09 16.10
N SER A 113 2.72 8.16 15.34
CA SER A 113 1.66 8.84 14.60
C SER A 113 0.91 7.88 13.66
N GLY A 114 -0.41 7.98 13.68
CA GLY A 114 -1.32 7.19 12.83
C GLY A 114 -1.71 5.83 13.39
N THR A 115 -1.01 5.31 14.41
CA THR A 115 -1.37 4.09 15.15
C THR A 115 -2.57 4.34 16.09
N THR A 116 -3.16 3.27 16.63
CA THR A 116 -4.38 3.36 17.47
C THR A 116 -4.16 2.71 18.82
N VAL A 117 -4.64 3.34 19.89
CA VAL A 117 -4.62 2.75 21.24
C VAL A 117 -5.74 1.72 21.34
N SER A 118 -5.40 0.45 21.49
CA SER A 118 -6.39 -0.62 21.61
C SER A 118 -6.94 -0.74 23.04
N ALA A 119 -6.08 -0.55 24.05
CA ALA A 119 -6.48 -0.63 25.45
C ALA A 119 -5.59 0.22 26.36
N GLY A 120 -6.12 0.54 27.55
CA GLY A 120 -5.40 1.26 28.59
C GLY A 120 -5.40 2.77 28.41
N SER A 121 -4.49 3.42 29.13
CA SER A 121 -4.29 4.87 29.07
C SER A 121 -2.83 5.22 29.31
N GLY A 122 -2.44 6.41 28.88
CA GLY A 122 -1.09 6.92 29.10
C GLY A 122 -0.99 8.41 28.89
N ALA A 123 0.15 8.96 29.24
CA ALA A 123 0.53 10.33 28.97
C ALA A 123 1.94 10.35 28.40
N GLY A 124 2.22 11.25 27.49
CA GLY A 124 3.54 11.34 26.90
C GLY A 124 3.84 12.68 26.28
N VAL A 125 5.12 12.94 26.06
CA VAL A 125 5.61 14.16 25.41
C VAL A 125 5.78 13.93 23.91
N VAL A 126 5.26 14.84 23.11
CA VAL A 126 5.45 14.83 21.65
C VAL A 126 6.93 15.04 21.33
N ILE A 127 7.51 14.12 20.56
CA ILE A 127 8.92 14.19 20.13
C ILE A 127 9.06 14.56 18.65
N ALA A 128 8.09 14.20 17.82
CA ALA A 128 8.09 14.55 16.40
C ALA A 128 6.65 14.70 15.87
N THR A 129 6.47 15.61 14.90
CA THR A 129 5.18 15.95 14.30
C THR A 129 5.31 16.04 12.77
N GLY A 130 4.23 15.82 12.03
CA GLY A 130 4.22 15.99 10.57
C GLY A 130 5.24 15.11 9.86
N ALA A 131 6.04 15.70 8.97
CA ALA A 131 7.02 15.00 8.14
C ALA A 131 8.14 14.31 8.94
N ASP A 132 8.42 14.78 10.16
CA ASP A 132 9.49 14.24 11.01
C ASP A 132 9.07 13.00 11.80
N THR A 133 7.78 12.65 11.79
CA THR A 133 7.28 11.38 12.37
C THR A 133 7.75 10.19 11.55
N GLU A 134 7.78 8.99 12.13
CA GLU A 134 8.12 7.76 11.39
C GLU A 134 7.19 7.52 10.20
N LEU A 135 5.88 7.75 10.38
CA LEU A 135 4.91 7.70 9.28
C LEU A 135 5.14 8.83 8.25
N GLY A 136 5.53 10.03 8.71
CA GLY A 136 5.89 11.17 7.88
C GLY A 136 7.09 10.90 6.99
N LYS A 137 8.15 10.29 7.53
CA LYS A 137 9.34 9.86 6.79
C LYS A 137 8.98 8.83 5.73
N ILE A 138 8.12 7.86 6.04
CA ILE A 138 7.62 6.89 5.05
C ILE A 138 6.88 7.61 3.92
N ASN A 139 5.98 8.53 4.23
CA ASN A 139 5.25 9.30 3.23
C ASN A 139 6.18 10.15 2.34
N HIS A 140 7.21 10.78 2.91
CA HIS A 140 8.20 11.52 2.14
C HIS A 140 9.00 10.60 1.21
N MET A 141 9.46 9.44 1.71
CA MET A 141 10.14 8.44 0.90
C MET A 141 9.25 7.94 -0.26
N MET A 142 7.94 7.79 -0.03
CA MET A 142 6.98 7.41 -1.08
C MET A 142 6.75 8.52 -2.11
N ALA A 143 6.69 9.79 -1.67
CA ALA A 143 6.50 10.94 -2.55
C ALA A 143 7.70 11.16 -3.50
N ASP A 144 8.91 10.84 -3.05
CA ASP A 144 10.14 10.94 -3.85
C ASP A 144 10.30 9.82 -4.91
N ILE A 145 9.42 8.80 -4.90
CA ILE A 145 9.45 7.73 -5.90
C ILE A 145 8.95 8.29 -7.23
N LYS A 146 9.90 8.64 -8.12
CA LYS A 146 9.60 8.97 -9.52
C LYS A 146 8.81 7.83 -10.15
N GLN A 147 7.62 8.12 -10.68
CA GLN A 147 6.84 7.13 -11.42
C GLN A 147 7.67 6.63 -12.62
N HIS A 148 8.07 5.37 -12.56
CA HIS A 148 8.79 4.73 -13.64
C HIS A 148 7.81 4.49 -14.80
N ARG A 149 8.20 4.89 -16.01
CA ARG A 149 7.45 4.59 -17.24
C ARG A 149 7.49 3.09 -17.48
N THR A 150 6.38 2.51 -17.94
CA THR A 150 6.33 1.06 -18.23
C THR A 150 7.21 0.71 -19.43
N PRO A 151 7.69 -0.54 -19.55
CA PRO A 151 8.55 -0.94 -20.66
C PRO A 151 7.92 -0.66 -22.03
N LEU A 152 6.61 -0.84 -22.20
CA LEU A 152 5.88 -0.50 -23.42
C LEU A 152 5.91 1.01 -23.70
N LEU A 153 5.70 1.86 -22.68
CA LEU A 153 5.82 3.31 -22.86
C LEU A 153 7.24 3.73 -23.27
N VAL A 154 8.27 3.07 -22.73
CA VAL A 154 9.68 3.30 -23.12
C VAL A 154 9.93 2.86 -24.56
N GLN A 155 9.42 1.69 -24.97
CA GLN A 155 9.54 1.21 -26.33
C GLN A 155 8.77 2.08 -27.33
N MET A 156 7.59 2.57 -26.95
CA MET A 156 6.80 3.51 -27.75
C MET A 156 7.50 4.85 -27.94
N ASP A 157 8.14 5.39 -26.90
CA ASP A 157 8.93 6.61 -27.02
C ASP A 157 10.14 6.41 -27.95
N LYS A 158 10.81 5.25 -27.89
CA LYS A 158 11.90 4.90 -28.81
C LYS A 158 11.40 4.76 -30.25
N LEU A 159 10.28 4.06 -30.46
CA LEU A 159 9.69 3.87 -31.78
C LEU A 159 9.20 5.20 -32.36
N GLY A 160 8.56 6.04 -31.54
CA GLY A 160 8.13 7.38 -31.92
C GLY A 160 9.32 8.27 -32.33
N LYS A 161 10.42 8.25 -31.57
CA LYS A 161 11.66 8.95 -31.91
C LYS A 161 12.29 8.42 -33.20
N ALA A 162 12.29 7.11 -33.41
CA ALA A 162 12.82 6.50 -34.62
C ALA A 162 11.99 6.88 -35.86
N ILE A 163 10.66 6.78 -35.77
CA ILE A 163 9.75 7.21 -36.84
C ILE A 163 9.94 8.71 -37.12
N PHE A 164 9.99 9.55 -36.08
CA PHE A 164 10.22 10.98 -36.22
C PHE A 164 11.54 11.29 -36.94
N ALA A 165 12.63 10.61 -36.57
CA ALA A 165 13.93 10.77 -37.23
C ALA A 165 13.89 10.35 -38.71
N ILE A 166 13.20 9.25 -39.04
CA ILE A 166 13.02 8.78 -40.42
C ILE A 166 12.20 9.79 -41.23
N ILE A 167 11.08 10.29 -40.68
CA ILE A 167 10.24 11.31 -41.33
C ILE A 167 11.06 12.56 -41.61
N LEU A 168 11.80 13.05 -40.62
CA LEU A 168 12.62 14.25 -40.77
C LEU A 168 13.71 14.06 -41.85
N ALA A 169 14.36 12.90 -41.86
CA ALA A 169 15.35 12.56 -42.89
C ALA A 169 14.71 12.50 -44.29
N MET A 170 13.54 11.88 -44.43
CA MET A 170 12.81 11.80 -45.69
C MET A 170 12.32 13.17 -46.16
N MET A 171 11.84 14.01 -45.26
CA MET A 171 11.46 15.40 -45.53
C MET A 171 12.66 16.23 -45.99
N ALA A 172 13.80 16.12 -45.32
CA ALA A 172 15.03 16.81 -45.71
C ALA A 172 15.52 16.32 -47.08
N ALA A 173 15.50 15.01 -47.33
CA ALA A 173 15.88 14.43 -48.62
C ALA A 173 14.96 14.91 -49.75
N LEU A 174 13.65 14.92 -49.54
CA LEU A 174 12.68 15.46 -50.50
C LEU A 174 12.87 16.95 -50.73
N PHE A 175 13.11 17.72 -49.67
CA PHE A 175 13.38 19.16 -49.77
C PHE A 175 14.62 19.45 -50.62
N VAL A 176 15.74 18.75 -50.36
CA VAL A 176 16.99 18.88 -51.12
C VAL A 176 16.81 18.41 -52.56
N PHE A 177 16.14 17.27 -52.77
CA PHE A 177 15.86 16.74 -54.10
C PHE A 177 15.03 17.71 -54.93
N MET A 178 13.98 18.29 -54.34
CA MET A 178 13.16 19.26 -55.05
C MET A 178 13.95 20.52 -55.36
N LEU A 179 14.67 21.07 -54.39
CA LEU A 179 15.42 22.31 -54.56
C LEU A 179 16.53 22.20 -55.63
N LEU A 180 17.10 21.01 -55.83
CA LEU A 180 18.17 20.77 -56.81
C LEU A 180 17.68 20.33 -58.20
N LEU A 181 16.56 19.62 -58.30
CA LEU A 181 16.13 18.96 -59.55
C LEU A 181 14.78 19.43 -60.10
N ARG A 182 13.99 20.18 -59.32
CA ARG A 182 12.68 20.71 -59.76
C ARG A 182 12.51 22.15 -59.27
N ASP A 183 12.39 23.10 -60.20
CA ASP A 183 12.00 24.49 -59.92
C ASP A 183 10.52 24.60 -59.48
N MET A 184 10.17 23.93 -58.37
CA MET A 184 8.83 23.99 -57.81
C MET A 184 8.63 25.25 -56.97
N PRO A 185 7.43 25.86 -57.02
CA PRO A 185 7.11 26.97 -56.13
C PRO A 185 7.11 26.51 -54.66
N MET A 186 7.68 27.33 -53.77
CA MET A 186 7.82 27.01 -52.34
C MET A 186 6.50 26.65 -51.64
N GLY A 187 5.37 27.17 -52.12
CA GLY A 187 4.05 26.80 -51.60
C GLY A 187 3.70 25.33 -51.82
N GLU A 188 3.98 24.78 -53.00
CA GLU A 188 3.71 23.37 -53.32
C GLU A 188 4.64 22.42 -52.57
N LEU A 189 5.89 22.85 -52.38
CA LEU A 189 6.88 22.14 -51.58
C LEU A 189 6.42 22.01 -50.12
N LEU A 190 5.96 23.12 -49.53
CA LEU A 190 5.48 23.16 -48.15
C LEU A 190 4.25 22.25 -47.98
N LEU A 191 3.29 22.31 -48.91
CA LEU A 191 2.09 21.46 -48.88
C LEU A 191 2.45 19.97 -48.98
N SER A 192 3.43 19.61 -49.81
CA SER A 192 3.91 18.24 -49.96
C SER A 192 4.59 17.72 -48.69
N LEU A 193 5.41 18.56 -48.04
CA LEU A 193 6.08 18.24 -46.78
C LEU A 193 5.09 18.07 -45.62
N ILE A 194 4.09 18.95 -45.52
CA ILE A 194 3.02 18.83 -44.51
C ILE A 194 2.20 17.55 -44.77
N GLY A 195 1.87 17.25 -46.03
CA GLY A 195 1.15 16.03 -46.40
C GLY A 195 1.90 14.76 -45.99
N LEU A 196 3.21 14.71 -46.23
CA LEU A 196 4.06 13.60 -45.82
C LEU A 196 4.14 13.46 -44.30
N ALA A 197 4.30 14.57 -43.58
CA ALA A 197 4.36 14.58 -42.12
C ALA A 197 3.06 14.03 -41.52
N VAL A 198 1.90 14.49 -41.99
CA VAL A 198 0.59 14.01 -41.50
C VAL A 198 0.36 12.54 -41.84
N ALA A 199 0.71 12.11 -43.06
CA ALA A 199 0.52 10.72 -43.49
C ALA A 199 1.38 9.72 -42.70
N ALA A 200 2.52 10.16 -42.17
CA ALA A 200 3.47 9.29 -41.48
C ALA A 200 3.31 9.24 -39.95
N VAL A 201 2.50 10.11 -39.35
CA VAL A 201 2.23 10.08 -37.89
C VAL A 201 1.28 8.92 -37.58
N PRO A 202 1.66 7.97 -36.71
CA PRO A 202 0.81 6.83 -36.35
C PRO A 202 -0.24 7.23 -35.32
N GLU A 203 -1.26 7.99 -35.74
CA GLU A 203 -2.33 8.51 -34.87
C GLU A 203 -3.18 7.40 -34.23
N GLY A 204 -3.26 6.22 -34.85
CA GLY A 204 -4.04 5.08 -34.36
C GLY A 204 -3.36 4.24 -33.28
N LEU A 205 -2.04 4.38 -33.10
CA LEU A 205 -1.26 3.51 -32.22
C LEU A 205 -1.64 3.67 -30.73
N PRO A 206 -1.80 4.89 -30.17
CA PRO A 206 -2.24 5.07 -28.79
C PRO A 206 -3.65 4.51 -28.52
N ALA A 207 -4.54 4.61 -29.50
CA ALA A 207 -5.91 4.11 -29.39
C ALA A 207 -5.94 2.57 -29.34
N ILE A 208 -5.20 1.91 -30.23
CA ILE A 208 -5.11 0.44 -30.27
C ILE A 208 -4.52 -0.09 -28.96
N ILE A 209 -3.45 0.52 -28.46
CA ILE A 209 -2.82 0.12 -27.18
C ILE A 209 -3.81 0.26 -26.02
N SER A 210 -4.55 1.36 -25.96
CA SER A 210 -5.56 1.59 -24.92
C SER A 210 -6.65 0.51 -24.94
N ILE A 211 -7.12 0.11 -26.13
CA ILE A 211 -8.10 -0.96 -26.30
C ILE A 211 -7.53 -2.30 -25.82
N ILE A 212 -6.32 -2.65 -26.24
CA ILE A 212 -5.67 -3.91 -25.84
C ILE A 212 -5.46 -3.96 -24.33
N LEU A 213 -4.95 -2.89 -23.72
CA LEU A 213 -4.76 -2.81 -22.26
C LEU A 213 -6.10 -2.89 -21.52
N SER A 214 -7.15 -2.24 -22.03
CA SER A 214 -8.49 -2.30 -21.43
C SER A 214 -9.07 -3.71 -21.45
N LEU A 215 -8.91 -4.45 -22.55
CA LEU A 215 -9.31 -5.86 -22.62
C LEU A 215 -8.53 -6.72 -21.62
N GLY A 216 -7.23 -6.45 -21.47
CA GLY A 216 -6.38 -7.10 -20.46
C GLY A 216 -6.87 -6.85 -19.03
N VAL A 217 -7.23 -5.60 -18.70
CA VAL A 217 -7.82 -5.25 -17.38
C VAL A 217 -9.13 -5.99 -17.14
N GLN A 218 -10.02 -6.07 -18.13
CA GLN A 218 -11.28 -6.82 -18.00
C GLN A 218 -11.04 -8.32 -17.75
N ALA A 219 -10.10 -8.92 -18.47
CA ALA A 219 -9.73 -10.33 -18.27
C ALA A 219 -9.16 -10.59 -16.86
N MET A 220 -8.36 -9.66 -16.33
CA MET A 220 -7.79 -9.74 -14.98
C MET A 220 -8.86 -9.54 -13.89
N ALA A 221 -9.80 -8.62 -14.11
CA ALA A 221 -10.93 -8.41 -13.19
C ALA A 221 -11.79 -9.68 -13.04
N GLY A 222 -11.99 -10.43 -14.13
CA GLY A 222 -12.65 -11.75 -14.09
C GLY A 222 -11.94 -12.78 -13.20
N LYS A 223 -10.65 -12.57 -12.89
CA LYS A 223 -9.84 -13.39 -11.97
C LYS A 223 -9.69 -12.76 -10.57
N LYS A 224 -10.58 -11.84 -10.20
CA LYS A 224 -10.55 -11.09 -8.92
C LYS A 224 -9.30 -10.19 -8.75
N ALA A 225 -8.60 -9.84 -9.83
CA ALA A 225 -7.47 -8.91 -9.78
C ALA A 225 -7.91 -7.50 -10.22
N ILE A 226 -7.88 -6.55 -9.28
CA ILE A 226 -8.29 -5.16 -9.52
C ILE A 226 -7.08 -4.34 -9.98
N ILE A 227 -7.07 -3.96 -11.27
CA ILE A 227 -6.01 -3.13 -11.84
C ILE A 227 -6.41 -1.66 -11.78
N ARG A 228 -5.68 -0.85 -11.01
CA ARG A 228 -5.95 0.60 -10.85
C ARG A 228 -5.40 1.48 -11.97
N LYS A 229 -4.34 1.05 -12.67
CA LYS A 229 -3.71 1.78 -13.77
C LYS A 229 -3.55 0.86 -14.99
N LEU A 230 -4.06 1.28 -16.16
CA LEU A 230 -4.04 0.46 -17.40
C LEU A 230 -2.63 -0.07 -17.76
N PRO A 231 -1.54 0.73 -17.68
CA PRO A 231 -0.21 0.24 -18.03
C PRO A 231 0.34 -0.85 -17.09
N THR A 232 -0.24 -1.05 -15.90
CA THR A 232 0.21 -2.05 -14.92
C THR A 232 0.01 -3.49 -15.42
N VAL A 233 -0.95 -3.74 -16.31
CA VAL A 233 -1.18 -5.08 -16.89
C VAL A 233 0.07 -5.60 -17.60
N GLU A 234 0.76 -4.73 -18.34
CA GLU A 234 2.00 -5.06 -19.03
C GLU A 234 3.15 -5.31 -18.06
N THR A 235 3.27 -4.47 -17.03
CA THR A 235 4.32 -4.58 -16.01
C THR A 235 4.22 -5.91 -15.26
N LEU A 236 3.00 -6.40 -14.97
CA LEU A 236 2.78 -7.72 -14.38
C LEU A 236 3.25 -8.85 -15.29
N GLY A 237 3.04 -8.73 -16.61
CA GLY A 237 3.51 -9.73 -17.58
C GLY A 237 5.02 -9.77 -17.75
N ALA A 238 5.70 -8.64 -17.53
CA ALA A 238 7.16 -8.51 -17.63
C ALA A 238 7.88 -8.74 -16.28
N MET A 239 7.16 -9.11 -15.23
CA MET A 239 7.70 -9.25 -13.88
C MET A 239 8.62 -10.48 -13.78
N THR A 240 9.84 -10.29 -13.27
CA THR A 240 10.82 -11.36 -13.07
C THR A 240 11.05 -11.70 -11.60
N VAL A 241 10.74 -10.77 -10.70
CA VAL A 241 10.91 -10.91 -9.25
C VAL A 241 9.62 -10.47 -8.58
N VAL A 242 9.13 -11.30 -7.66
CA VAL A 242 7.99 -10.98 -6.80
C VAL A 242 8.46 -10.82 -5.37
N CYS A 243 8.44 -9.59 -4.88
CA CYS A 243 8.60 -9.30 -3.47
C CYS A 243 7.19 -9.32 -2.85
N SER A 244 6.95 -10.28 -1.96
CA SER A 244 5.68 -10.41 -1.25
C SER A 244 5.91 -10.20 0.23
N ASP A 245 4.97 -9.51 0.88
CA ASP A 245 4.89 -9.52 2.33
C ASP A 245 4.45 -10.92 2.82
N LYS A 246 4.78 -11.26 4.06
CA LYS A 246 4.43 -12.55 4.68
C LYS A 246 3.05 -12.47 5.32
N THR A 247 2.86 -11.54 6.24
CA THR A 247 1.67 -11.48 7.09
C THR A 247 0.50 -10.92 6.27
N GLY A 248 -0.61 -11.65 6.18
CA GLY A 248 -1.80 -11.22 5.42
C GLY A 248 -1.68 -11.29 3.89
N THR A 249 -0.53 -11.69 3.35
CA THR A 249 -0.36 -11.94 1.89
C THR A 249 0.00 -13.41 1.62
N LEU A 250 1.10 -13.92 2.17
CA LEU A 250 1.45 -15.35 2.06
C LEU A 250 0.77 -16.21 3.14
N THR A 251 0.43 -15.59 4.26
CA THR A 251 -0.24 -16.22 5.41
C THR A 251 -1.63 -15.62 5.57
N MET A 252 -2.55 -16.38 6.17
CA MET A 252 -3.93 -15.93 6.39
C MET A 252 -4.04 -14.81 7.45
N ASN A 253 -2.93 -14.40 8.09
CA ASN A 253 -2.93 -13.50 9.26
C ASN A 253 -3.83 -14.01 10.41
N GLU A 254 -4.06 -15.33 10.45
CA GLU A 254 -4.84 -16.01 11.48
C GLU A 254 -3.88 -16.88 12.30
N MET A 255 -3.81 -16.60 13.60
CA MET A 255 -2.91 -17.32 14.50
C MET A 255 -3.54 -18.67 14.85
N THR A 256 -2.95 -19.73 14.34
CA THR A 256 -3.50 -21.09 14.50
C THR A 256 -2.52 -21.97 15.27
N VAL A 257 -3.01 -22.63 16.32
CA VAL A 257 -2.23 -23.62 17.07
C VAL A 257 -1.96 -24.82 16.16
N LYS A 258 -0.68 -25.21 16.04
CA LYS A 258 -0.26 -26.39 15.24
C LYS A 258 0.22 -27.57 16.07
N ALA A 259 0.72 -27.30 17.27
CA ALA A 259 1.22 -28.33 18.17
C ALA A 259 0.96 -27.94 19.63
N VAL A 260 0.71 -28.94 20.46
CA VAL A 260 0.61 -28.82 21.92
C VAL A 260 1.61 -29.80 22.53
N ILE A 261 2.56 -29.27 23.30
CA ILE A 261 3.62 -30.05 23.95
C ILE A 261 3.32 -30.08 25.44
N LEU A 262 3.00 -31.25 25.97
CA LEU A 262 2.76 -31.47 27.40
C LEU A 262 3.92 -32.27 28.00
N ALA A 263 3.96 -32.36 29.33
CA ALA A 263 5.02 -33.08 30.03
C ALA A 263 5.03 -34.60 29.71
N ASP A 264 3.88 -35.17 29.35
CA ASP A 264 3.71 -36.59 29.05
C ASP A 264 3.77 -36.88 27.55
N LYS A 265 3.17 -36.01 26.72
CA LYS A 265 2.93 -36.28 25.29
C LYS A 265 2.89 -35.00 24.46
N ASN A 266 3.18 -35.18 23.16
CA ASN A 266 3.04 -34.15 22.14
C ASN A 266 1.85 -34.45 21.25
N PHE A 267 1.14 -33.40 20.87
CA PHE A 267 -0.03 -33.45 20.02
C PHE A 267 0.11 -32.50 18.84
N ARG A 268 -0.42 -32.92 17.69
CA ARG A 268 -0.60 -32.08 16.50
C ARG A 268 -2.05 -31.61 16.42
N VAL A 269 -2.24 -30.36 16.04
CA VAL A 269 -3.56 -29.77 15.85
C VAL A 269 -3.77 -29.48 14.37
N GLU A 270 -4.80 -30.08 13.78
CA GLU A 270 -5.25 -29.78 12.43
C GLU A 270 -6.20 -28.58 12.43
N GLY A 271 -6.23 -27.84 11.32
CA GLY A 271 -6.96 -26.58 11.18
C GLY A 271 -6.02 -25.48 10.72
N ASN A 272 -6.51 -24.59 9.85
CA ASN A 272 -5.71 -23.49 9.28
C ASN A 272 -6.29 -22.10 9.57
N SER A 273 -7.44 -22.05 10.24
CA SER A 273 -8.24 -20.85 10.46
C SER A 273 -8.93 -20.93 11.83
N TYR A 274 -9.64 -19.87 12.22
CA TYR A 274 -10.46 -19.83 13.44
C TYR A 274 -11.74 -20.68 13.38
N GLN A 275 -12.06 -21.29 12.24
CA GLN A 275 -13.16 -22.25 12.15
C GLN A 275 -12.92 -23.39 13.16
N PRO A 276 -13.92 -23.77 13.99
CA PRO A 276 -13.79 -24.81 15.01
C PRO A 276 -13.86 -26.22 14.37
N THR A 277 -13.14 -26.42 13.29
CA THR A 277 -13.06 -27.67 12.52
C THR A 277 -11.61 -28.13 12.47
N GLY A 278 -11.34 -29.26 13.12
CA GLY A 278 -9.99 -29.78 13.26
C GLY A 278 -9.97 -31.01 14.15
N ARG A 279 -8.86 -31.75 14.09
CA ARG A 279 -8.60 -32.92 14.92
C ARG A 279 -7.33 -32.71 15.72
N ILE A 280 -7.32 -33.22 16.94
CA ILE A 280 -6.11 -33.33 17.75
C ILE A 280 -5.57 -34.75 17.54
N LEU A 281 -4.33 -34.84 17.08
CA LEU A 281 -3.64 -36.08 16.75
C LEU A 281 -2.46 -36.29 17.70
N ALA A 282 -2.08 -37.54 17.95
CA ALA A 282 -0.77 -37.82 18.56
C ALA A 282 0.36 -37.44 17.58
N GLU A 283 1.55 -37.14 18.10
CA GLU A 283 2.69 -36.73 17.26
C GLU A 283 3.05 -37.72 16.14
N HIS A 284 2.91 -39.02 16.40
CA HIS A 284 3.29 -40.11 15.48
C HIS A 284 2.11 -40.99 15.03
N ASP A 285 0.87 -40.63 15.36
CA ASP A 285 -0.31 -41.42 15.00
C ASP A 285 -1.39 -40.50 14.40
N GLU A 286 -2.03 -40.96 13.32
CA GLU A 286 -3.12 -40.25 12.64
C GLU A 286 -4.48 -40.51 13.28
N SER A 287 -4.53 -41.31 14.35
CA SER A 287 -5.73 -41.49 15.15
C SER A 287 -6.09 -40.20 15.90
N ALA A 288 -7.34 -39.76 15.71
CA ALA A 288 -7.88 -38.62 16.45
C ALA A 288 -8.01 -38.98 17.93
N ILE A 289 -7.51 -38.11 18.79
CA ILE A 289 -7.58 -38.28 20.23
C ILE A 289 -8.73 -37.44 20.77
N ASP A 290 -9.54 -38.05 21.62
CA ASP A 290 -10.53 -37.35 22.40
C ASP A 290 -9.84 -36.63 23.58
N ALA A 291 -9.86 -35.30 23.56
CA ALA A 291 -9.24 -34.48 24.59
C ALA A 291 -9.83 -34.74 25.98
N ALA A 292 -11.08 -35.18 26.08
CA ALA A 292 -11.72 -35.53 27.36
C ALA A 292 -11.12 -36.80 28.01
N GLN A 293 -10.51 -37.69 27.21
CA GLN A 293 -9.93 -38.94 27.69
C GLN A 293 -8.49 -38.77 28.19
N ASN A 294 -7.85 -37.62 27.92
CA ASN A 294 -6.53 -37.31 28.43
C ASN A 294 -6.62 -36.23 29.55
N PRO A 295 -6.34 -36.59 30.82
CA PRO A 295 -6.45 -35.65 31.95
C PRO A 295 -5.52 -34.44 31.84
N VAL A 296 -4.31 -34.62 31.29
CA VAL A 296 -3.31 -33.55 31.18
C VAL A 296 -3.73 -32.56 30.09
N LEU A 297 -4.16 -33.08 28.94
CA LEU A 297 -4.64 -32.26 27.82
C LEU A 297 -5.92 -31.49 28.17
N SER A 298 -6.90 -32.15 28.80
CA SER A 298 -8.13 -31.48 29.25
C SER A 298 -7.87 -30.39 30.29
N HIS A 299 -6.94 -30.61 31.22
CA HIS A 299 -6.56 -29.58 32.19
C HIS A 299 -5.86 -28.39 31.52
N PHE A 300 -4.95 -28.65 30.58
CA PHE A 300 -4.28 -27.61 29.79
C PHE A 300 -5.28 -26.77 28.98
N LEU A 301 -6.21 -27.41 28.28
CA LEU A 301 -7.25 -26.71 27.51
C LEU A 301 -8.14 -25.85 28.40
N ARG A 302 -8.49 -26.34 29.60
CA ARG A 302 -9.25 -25.56 30.58
C ARG A 302 -8.49 -24.33 31.08
N VAL A 303 -7.18 -24.42 31.25
CA VAL A 303 -6.36 -23.26 31.62
C VAL A 303 -6.33 -22.24 30.49
N ILE A 304 -6.21 -22.67 29.23
CA ILE A 304 -6.26 -21.78 28.06
C ILE A 304 -7.61 -21.06 28.00
N ASP A 305 -8.71 -21.80 28.15
CA ASP A 305 -10.07 -21.23 28.10
C ASP A 305 -10.29 -20.18 29.20
N LEU A 306 -9.83 -20.45 30.43
CA LEU A 306 -9.99 -19.53 31.56
C LEU A 306 -9.01 -18.34 31.56
N CYS A 307 -7.84 -18.50 30.95
CA CYS A 307 -6.78 -17.49 30.91
C CYS A 307 -6.72 -16.79 29.52
N ASN A 308 -7.87 -16.64 28.88
CA ASN A 308 -7.98 -15.96 27.59
C ASN A 308 -9.15 -14.97 27.62
N GLU A 309 -8.89 -13.74 27.17
CA GLU A 309 -9.90 -12.67 27.08
C GLU A 309 -10.51 -12.60 25.67
N SER A 310 -10.06 -13.46 24.75
CA SER A 310 -10.50 -13.47 23.35
C SER A 310 -11.75 -14.34 23.18
N THR A 311 -12.65 -13.92 22.30
CA THR A 311 -13.82 -14.70 21.89
C THR A 311 -13.81 -14.91 20.37
N VAL A 312 -14.35 -16.04 19.94
CA VAL A 312 -14.56 -16.34 18.51
C VAL A 312 -16.04 -16.12 18.21
N PHE A 313 -16.33 -15.34 17.18
CA PHE A 313 -17.68 -15.10 16.67
C PHE A 313 -17.75 -15.48 15.20
N GLN A 314 -18.92 -15.95 14.77
CA GLN A 314 -19.19 -16.26 13.37
C GLN A 314 -19.84 -15.02 12.73
N ASP A 315 -19.33 -14.58 11.59
CA ASP A 315 -19.92 -13.45 10.87
C ASP A 315 -21.01 -13.92 9.87
N GLU A 316 -21.69 -13.00 9.19
CA GLU A 316 -22.73 -13.36 8.21
C GLU A 316 -22.19 -14.07 6.95
N GLN A 317 -20.86 -14.08 6.75
CA GLN A 317 -20.16 -14.70 5.63
C GLN A 317 -19.54 -16.06 5.98
N GLY A 318 -19.50 -16.44 7.27
CA GLY A 318 -19.12 -17.77 7.77
C GLY A 318 -18.00 -17.73 8.77
#